data_AF-A0A0D7NW48-F1
#
_entry.id   AF-A0A0D7NW48-F1
#
_cell.length_a   1.000
_cell.length_b   1.000
_cell.length_c   1.000
_cell.angle_alpha   90.00
_cell.angle_beta   90.00
_cell.angle_gamma   90.00
#
_symmetry.space_group_name_H-M   'P 1'
#
loop_
_entity.id
_entity.type
_entity.pdbx_description
1 polymer ?
#
loop_
_entity_poly.entity_id
_entity_poly.type
_entity_poly.pdbx_seq_one_letter_code
_entity_poly.pdbx_strand_id
1 'polypeptide(L)'
;MSVVGLANQTLTTPGLIDVVDKFTSMVPDDVCACVRDIYRRNVRRNDRLFAQLEEAVAAMNDRGVTPVLLKGAATLATTPYGRRGVRLMADLDVMVRPEETERAVAALTAIGYEIPDRSRSAGQRWYVELNRSCDVGAIDLQRSAPGPACFYRDFGHAPDHCRLAPLGRGMAYIPTPTYQALMLIIHDQFQDYGYWLGDIDLRHLVELRDLNGSVGGIDWAELSSHVSSELMRNALESQLLALAELLGVDVPLSLRSRFIPRLQLVRRLMQARFPVTRVPLLAITVLDLGNYRREAAIEHQHASKRRHGSWSMPSADTLQFLLGKAVGVRAGKV
;
A
#
# COMPACT_ATOMS: atom_id res chain seq x y z
N MET A 1 22.19 -12.72 -0.33
CA MET A 1 21.24 -12.61 0.79
C MET A 1 20.46 -13.92 0.87
N SER A 2 20.25 -14.50 2.05
CA SER A 2 19.41 -15.70 2.21
C SER A 2 17.92 -15.33 2.07
N VAL A 3 17.06 -16.30 1.76
CA VAL A 3 15.60 -16.08 1.66
C VAL A 3 15.02 -15.57 2.99
N VAL A 4 15.44 -16.15 4.11
CA VAL A 4 15.01 -15.70 5.45
C VAL A 4 15.53 -14.29 5.77
N GLY A 5 16.76 -13.97 5.37
CA GLY A 5 17.31 -12.62 5.53
C GLY A 5 16.52 -11.58 4.74
N LEU A 6 16.17 -11.90 3.49
CA LEU A 6 15.33 -11.07 2.63
C LEU A 6 13.92 -10.92 3.21
N ALA A 7 13.33 -12.00 3.71
CA ALA A 7 12.01 -11.97 4.33
C ALA A 7 11.99 -11.11 5.60
N ASN A 8 13.03 -11.19 6.44
CA ASN A 8 13.17 -10.35 7.62
C ASN A 8 13.33 -8.86 7.24
N GLN A 9 14.21 -8.55 6.27
CA GLN A 9 14.40 -7.16 5.81
C GLN A 9 13.11 -6.57 5.22
N THR A 10 12.34 -7.40 4.52
CA THR A 10 11.10 -6.99 3.88
C THR A 10 9.86 -7.19 4.76
N LEU A 11 10.01 -7.64 6.00
CA LEU A 11 8.89 -7.90 6.93
C LEU A 11 7.83 -8.88 6.36
N THR A 12 8.28 -9.88 5.60
CA THR A 12 7.45 -10.94 5.00
C THR A 12 7.67 -12.32 5.64
N THR A 13 8.48 -12.40 6.71
CA THR A 13 8.85 -13.65 7.40
C THR A 13 7.67 -14.55 7.80
N PRO A 14 6.55 -14.04 8.37
CA PRO A 14 5.43 -14.92 8.70
C PRO A 14 4.80 -15.59 7.46
N GLY A 15 4.96 -14.99 6.28
CA GLY A 15 4.49 -15.57 5.02
C GLY A 15 5.26 -16.82 4.58
N LEU A 16 6.40 -17.13 5.22
CA LEU A 16 7.16 -18.36 4.97
C LEU A 16 6.59 -19.59 5.69
N ILE A 17 5.52 -19.44 6.49
CA ILE A 17 4.95 -20.52 7.29
C ILE A 17 4.59 -21.76 6.45
N ASP A 18 4.00 -21.56 5.27
CA ASP A 18 3.60 -22.66 4.38
C ASP A 18 4.81 -23.45 3.86
N VAL A 19 5.91 -22.75 3.57
CA VAL A 19 7.16 -23.37 3.12
C VAL A 19 7.80 -24.16 4.25
N VAL A 20 7.87 -23.58 5.45
CA VAL A 20 8.43 -24.21 6.63
C VAL A 20 7.65 -25.46 7.02
N ASP A 21 6.32 -25.42 6.99
CA ASP A 21 5.48 -26.56 7.36
C ASP A 21 5.48 -27.65 6.28
N LYS A 22 5.50 -27.28 4.99
CA LYS A 22 5.56 -28.27 3.89
C LYS A 22 6.92 -28.96 3.77
N PHE A 23 8.01 -28.24 4.01
CA PHE A 23 9.37 -28.72 3.80
C PHE A 23 10.18 -28.81 5.10
N THR A 24 9.53 -29.12 6.23
CA THR A 24 10.16 -29.15 7.55
C THR A 24 11.44 -29.99 7.60
N SER A 25 11.50 -31.13 6.89
CA SER A 25 12.69 -31.98 6.88
C SER A 25 13.88 -31.43 6.06
N MET A 26 13.65 -30.38 5.27
CA MET A 26 14.66 -29.76 4.39
C MET A 26 15.11 -28.38 4.88
N VAL A 27 14.44 -27.84 5.90
CA VAL A 27 14.72 -26.52 6.48
C VAL A 27 15.37 -26.73 7.85
N PRO A 28 16.45 -26.00 8.19
CA PRO A 28 17.07 -26.09 9.51
C PRO A 28 16.08 -25.87 10.65
N ASP A 29 16.18 -26.68 11.72
CA ASP A 29 15.23 -26.69 12.83
C ASP A 29 15.08 -25.32 13.52
N ASP A 30 16.17 -24.57 13.64
CA ASP A 30 16.20 -23.23 14.21
C ASP A 30 15.42 -22.22 13.35
N VAL A 31 15.54 -22.31 12.01
CA VAL A 31 14.75 -21.52 11.06
C VAL A 31 13.27 -21.89 11.16
N CYS A 32 12.94 -23.19 11.20
CA CYS A 32 11.56 -23.64 11.39
C CYS A 32 10.96 -23.10 12.68
N ALA A 33 11.68 -23.20 13.80
CA ALA A 33 11.25 -22.70 15.09
C ALA A 33 11.04 -21.18 15.07
N CYS A 34 11.97 -20.43 14.48
CA CYS A 34 11.91 -18.97 14.36
C CYS A 34 10.68 -18.51 13.56
N VAL A 35 10.46 -19.05 12.35
CA VAL A 35 9.32 -18.67 11.50
C VAL A 35 7.99 -19.01 12.18
N ARG A 36 7.89 -20.19 12.82
CA ARG A 36 6.68 -20.59 13.56
C ARG A 36 6.39 -19.69 14.75
N ASP A 37 7.41 -19.28 15.51
CA ASP A 37 7.25 -18.37 16.64
C ASP A 37 6.80 -16.98 16.17
N ILE A 38 7.46 -16.42 15.14
CA ILE A 38 7.07 -15.15 14.52
C ILE A 38 5.62 -15.21 14.02
N TYR A 39 5.25 -16.27 13.30
CA TYR A 39 3.89 -16.46 12.80
C TYR A 39 2.87 -16.51 13.94
N ARG A 40 3.09 -17.33 14.98
CA ARG A 40 2.18 -17.45 16.13
C ARG A 40 2.00 -16.13 16.87
N ARG A 41 3.08 -15.36 17.08
CA ARG A 41 3.00 -14.03 17.69
C ARG A 41 2.21 -13.07 16.81
N ASN A 42 2.41 -13.14 15.50
CA ASN A 42 1.69 -12.30 14.56
C ASN A 42 0.20 -12.65 14.47
N VAL A 43 -0.19 -13.94 14.55
CA VAL A 43 -1.60 -14.35 14.69
C VAL A 43 -2.23 -13.66 15.90
N ARG A 44 -1.60 -13.75 17.08
CA ARG A 44 -2.12 -13.12 18.30
C ARG A 44 -2.22 -11.59 18.18
N ARG A 45 -1.25 -10.96 17.53
CA ARG A 45 -1.28 -9.51 17.27
C ARG A 45 -2.41 -9.14 16.33
N ASN A 46 -2.57 -9.87 15.22
CA ASN A 46 -3.59 -9.58 14.21
C ASN A 46 -5.00 -9.90 14.69
N ASP A 47 -5.18 -10.86 15.60
CA ASP A 47 -6.46 -11.09 16.28
C ASP A 47 -6.84 -9.89 17.17
N ARG A 48 -5.86 -9.29 17.87
CA ARG A 48 -6.08 -8.06 18.64
C ARG A 48 -6.37 -6.86 17.72
N LEU A 49 -5.67 -6.72 16.60
CA LEU A 49 -5.96 -5.69 15.60
C LEU A 49 -7.37 -5.86 15.00
N PHE A 50 -7.81 -7.09 14.76
CA PHE A 50 -9.14 -7.35 14.22
C PHE A 50 -10.24 -6.97 15.22
N ALA A 51 -10.08 -7.35 16.49
CA ALA A 51 -11.01 -6.95 17.55
C ALA A 51 -11.04 -5.42 17.74
N GLN A 52 -9.88 -4.77 17.67
CA GLN A 52 -9.76 -3.31 17.70
C GLN A 52 -10.51 -2.67 16.52
N LEU A 53 -10.35 -3.23 15.31
CA LEU A 53 -11.05 -2.75 14.12
C LEU A 53 -12.57 -2.92 14.23
N GLU A 54 -13.05 -4.06 14.75
CA GLU A 54 -14.49 -4.29 15.02
C GLU A 54 -15.08 -3.25 15.98
N GLU A 55 -14.38 -2.96 17.08
CA GLU A 55 -14.81 -1.94 18.05
C GLU A 55 -14.86 -0.55 17.43
N ALA A 56 -13.81 -0.16 16.69
CA ALA A 56 -13.69 1.13 16.04
C ALA A 56 -14.77 1.35 14.97
N VAL A 57 -15.02 0.35 14.11
CA VAL A 57 -16.07 0.40 13.10
C VAL A 57 -17.43 0.55 13.76
N ALA A 58 -17.72 -0.24 14.80
CA ALA A 58 -18.99 -0.15 15.50
C ALA A 58 -19.20 1.23 16.15
N ALA A 59 -18.18 1.80 16.80
CA ALA A 59 -18.26 3.13 17.41
C ALA A 59 -18.53 4.24 16.37
N MET A 60 -17.93 4.14 15.18
CA MET A 60 -18.20 5.05 14.07
C MET A 60 -19.62 4.88 13.53
N ASN A 61 -20.10 3.63 13.37
CA ASN A 61 -21.45 3.35 12.90
C ASN A 61 -22.53 3.84 13.88
N ASP A 62 -22.29 3.73 15.19
CA ASP A 62 -23.18 4.26 16.24
C ASP A 62 -23.36 5.79 16.13
N ARG A 63 -22.41 6.47 15.45
CA ARG A 63 -22.48 7.90 15.11
C ARG A 63 -22.85 8.15 13.65
N GLY A 64 -23.32 7.15 12.92
CA GLY A 64 -23.79 7.24 11.53
C GLY A 64 -22.67 7.37 10.50
N VAL A 65 -21.44 6.96 10.81
CA VAL A 65 -20.30 6.97 9.88
C VAL A 65 -19.99 5.52 9.49
N THR A 66 -19.92 5.23 8.18
CA THR A 66 -19.56 3.90 7.68
C THR A 66 -18.20 3.99 6.97
N PRO A 67 -17.12 3.51 7.59
CA PRO A 67 -15.77 3.67 7.04
C PRO A 67 -15.52 2.73 5.86
N VAL A 68 -14.58 3.10 4.99
CA VAL A 68 -13.94 2.23 4.00
C VAL A 68 -12.66 1.68 4.61
N LEU A 69 -12.50 0.37 4.62
CA LEU A 69 -11.26 -0.27 5.08
C LEU A 69 -10.19 -0.16 3.99
N LEU A 70 -8.96 0.18 4.37
CA LEU A 70 -7.86 0.32 3.44
C LEU A 70 -6.73 -0.68 3.75
N LYS A 71 -5.92 -1.00 2.74
CA LYS A 71 -4.65 -1.75 2.86
C LYS A 71 -4.72 -2.96 3.82
N GLY A 72 -4.01 -2.88 4.94
CA GLY A 72 -3.97 -3.86 6.01
C GLY A 72 -5.33 -4.18 6.59
N ALA A 73 -6.12 -3.16 6.92
CA ALA A 73 -7.44 -3.34 7.51
C ALA A 73 -8.40 -4.07 6.55
N ALA A 74 -8.37 -3.72 5.26
CA ALA A 74 -9.16 -4.40 4.24
C ALA A 74 -8.77 -5.89 4.11
N THR A 75 -7.47 -6.18 4.08
CA THR A 75 -6.96 -7.55 4.05
C THR A 75 -7.34 -8.32 5.30
N LEU A 76 -7.20 -7.71 6.48
CA LEU A 76 -7.51 -8.34 7.76
C LEU A 76 -8.99 -8.71 7.87
N ALA A 77 -9.88 -7.87 7.32
CA ALA A 77 -11.31 -8.10 7.28
C ALA A 77 -11.74 -9.26 6.36
N THR A 78 -10.98 -9.53 5.30
CA THR A 78 -11.31 -10.58 4.31
C THR A 78 -10.51 -11.86 4.50
N THR A 79 -9.40 -11.81 5.24
CA THR A 79 -8.53 -12.96 5.47
C THR A 79 -9.16 -13.96 6.44
N PRO A 80 -9.26 -15.26 6.08
CA PRO A 80 -9.73 -16.30 7.00
C PRO A 80 -8.91 -16.33 8.29
N TYR A 81 -9.55 -16.65 9.42
CA TYR A 81 -8.92 -16.67 10.74
C TYR A 81 -7.55 -17.40 10.76
N GLY A 82 -7.49 -18.61 10.22
CA GLY A 82 -6.26 -19.42 10.15
C GLY A 82 -5.16 -18.87 9.23
N ARG A 83 -5.40 -17.78 8.50
CA ARG A 83 -4.42 -17.12 7.62
C ARG A 83 -4.04 -15.72 8.09
N ARG A 84 -4.66 -15.18 9.15
CA ARG A 84 -4.39 -13.81 9.62
C ARG A 84 -2.94 -13.57 10.00
N GLY A 85 -2.20 -14.61 10.41
CA GLY A 85 -0.80 -14.48 10.80
C GLY A 85 0.22 -14.25 9.69
N VAL A 86 -0.14 -14.34 8.40
CA VAL A 86 0.85 -14.29 7.30
C VAL A 86 1.40 -12.90 7.02
N ARG A 87 0.64 -11.85 7.32
CA ARG A 87 1.00 -10.45 7.05
C ARG A 87 1.33 -9.71 8.33
N LEU A 88 2.53 -9.13 8.42
CA LEU A 88 2.86 -8.18 9.49
C LEU A 88 2.11 -6.87 9.27
N MET A 89 1.44 -6.38 10.31
CA MET A 89 0.70 -5.10 10.31
C MET A 89 1.02 -4.30 11.57
N ALA A 90 1.15 -2.98 11.39
CA ALA A 90 1.47 -2.04 12.47
C ALA A 90 0.24 -1.24 12.90
N ASP A 91 -0.62 -0.91 11.94
CA ASP A 91 -1.70 0.06 12.00
C ASP A 91 -2.98 -0.48 11.33
N LEU A 92 -4.06 0.26 11.53
CA LEU A 92 -5.36 0.05 10.89
C LEU A 92 -5.68 1.29 10.05
N ASP A 93 -5.48 1.20 8.74
CA ASP A 93 -5.89 2.25 7.81
C ASP A 93 -7.41 2.19 7.56
N VAL A 94 -8.12 3.26 7.90
CA VAL A 94 -9.54 3.43 7.63
C VAL A 94 -9.79 4.77 6.96
N MET A 95 -10.72 4.83 6.02
CA MET A 95 -11.06 6.06 5.31
C MET A 95 -12.52 6.43 5.58
N VAL A 96 -12.75 7.72 5.80
CA VAL A 96 -14.08 8.32 5.91
C VAL A 96 -14.19 9.48 4.94
N ARG A 97 -15.42 9.92 4.66
CA ARG A 97 -15.59 11.12 3.83
C ARG A 97 -15.06 12.35 4.56
N PRO A 98 -14.51 13.36 3.85
CA PRO A 98 -13.98 14.56 4.48
C PRO A 98 -14.94 15.21 5.49
N GLU A 99 -16.23 15.29 5.14
CA GLU A 99 -17.30 15.84 5.97
C GLU A 99 -17.67 14.97 7.19
N GLU A 100 -17.28 13.70 7.20
CA GLU A 100 -17.53 12.77 8.31
C GLU A 100 -16.35 12.70 9.28
N THR A 101 -15.20 13.29 8.94
CA THR A 101 -13.96 13.18 9.72
C THR A 101 -14.15 13.56 11.19
N GLU A 102 -14.80 14.69 11.47
CA GLU A 102 -14.98 15.15 12.85
C GLU A 102 -15.86 14.21 13.66
N ARG A 103 -16.91 13.66 13.05
CA ARG A 103 -17.78 12.65 13.67
C ARG A 103 -17.04 11.34 13.93
N ALA A 104 -16.20 10.90 12.99
CA ALA A 104 -15.37 9.72 13.14
C ALA A 104 -14.33 9.88 14.26
N VAL A 105 -13.64 11.02 14.30
CA VAL A 105 -12.70 11.35 15.38
C VAL A 105 -13.42 11.36 16.73
N ALA A 106 -14.55 12.07 16.83
CA ALA A 106 -15.36 12.09 18.05
C ALA A 106 -15.83 10.68 18.46
N ALA A 107 -16.09 9.79 17.48
CA ALA A 107 -16.45 8.41 17.74
C ALA A 107 -15.33 7.63 18.43
N LEU A 108 -14.12 7.73 17.88
CA LEU A 108 -12.95 7.02 18.37
C LEU A 108 -12.47 7.61 19.71
N THR A 109 -12.48 8.93 19.87
CA THR A 109 -12.14 9.56 21.16
C THR A 109 -13.10 9.16 22.28
N ALA A 110 -14.39 8.99 21.98
CA ALA A 110 -15.36 8.56 22.98
C ALA A 110 -15.12 7.14 23.53
N ILE A 111 -14.41 6.27 22.78
CA ILE A 111 -13.99 4.94 23.24
C ILE A 111 -12.53 4.91 23.73
N GLY A 112 -11.95 6.09 23.97
CA GLY A 112 -10.65 6.24 24.63
C GLY A 112 -9.44 6.41 23.71
N TYR A 113 -9.62 6.67 22.41
CA TYR A 113 -8.50 7.02 21.55
C TYR A 113 -8.07 8.47 21.71
N GLU A 114 -6.77 8.69 21.70
CA GLU A 114 -6.14 10.00 21.79
C GLU A 114 -5.43 10.35 20.48
N ILE A 115 -5.43 11.63 20.13
CA ILE A 115 -4.65 12.17 19.01
C ILE A 115 -3.31 12.63 19.57
N PRO A 116 -2.17 12.01 19.19
CA PRO A 116 -0.86 12.43 19.65
C PRO A 116 -0.58 13.90 19.31
N ASP A 117 0.13 14.63 20.17
CA ASP A 117 0.43 16.06 19.95
C ASP A 117 1.14 16.34 18.60
N ARG A 118 1.95 15.38 18.13
CA ARG A 118 2.63 15.43 16.82
C ARG A 118 1.65 15.42 15.63
N SER A 119 0.43 14.94 15.84
CA SER A 119 -0.66 14.95 14.85
C SER A 119 -1.57 16.17 14.98
N ARG A 120 -1.51 16.92 16.11
CA ARG A 120 -2.33 18.13 16.34
C ARG A 120 -1.75 19.39 15.70
N SER A 121 -0.42 19.48 15.58
CA SER A 121 0.29 20.67 15.07
C SER A 121 0.36 20.78 13.54
N ALA A 122 -0.10 19.78 12.80
CA ALA A 122 -0.10 19.77 11.35
C ALA A 122 -1.53 20.00 10.82
N GLY A 123 -2.00 21.25 10.89
CA GLY A 123 -3.37 21.67 10.57
C GLY A 123 -3.89 21.42 9.13
N GLN A 124 -3.28 20.51 8.36
CA GLN A 124 -3.65 20.16 6.98
C GLN A 124 -3.29 18.71 6.58
N ARG A 125 -3.20 17.75 7.51
CA ARG A 125 -2.92 16.35 7.12
C ARG A 125 -4.15 15.68 6.50
N TRP A 126 -3.90 14.92 5.43
CA TRP A 126 -4.85 14.02 4.76
C TRP A 126 -5.31 12.84 5.64
N TYR A 127 -4.71 12.67 6.83
CA TYR A 127 -5.03 11.64 7.81
C TYR A 127 -4.86 12.14 9.26
N VAL A 128 -5.52 11.47 10.19
CA VAL A 128 -5.39 11.65 11.65
C VAL A 128 -4.96 10.30 12.24
N GLU A 129 -3.84 10.28 12.94
CA GLU A 129 -3.40 9.10 13.69
C GLU A 129 -4.05 9.12 15.08
N LEU A 130 -4.69 8.02 15.47
CA LEU A 130 -5.34 7.84 16.76
C LEU A 130 -4.75 6.63 17.48
N ASN A 131 -4.36 6.83 18.73
CA ASN A 131 -3.71 5.81 19.55
C ASN A 131 -4.46 5.58 20.86
N ARG A 132 -4.45 4.34 21.35
CA ARG A 132 -4.97 3.98 22.67
C ARG A 132 -3.98 3.01 23.32
N SER A 133 -3.53 3.32 24.55
CA SER A 133 -2.38 2.65 25.18
C SER A 133 -2.56 1.15 25.42
N CYS A 134 -3.79 0.65 25.51
CA CYS A 134 -4.08 -0.77 25.67
C CYS A 134 -4.07 -1.56 24.35
N ASP A 135 -4.06 -0.87 23.20
CA ASP A 135 -4.15 -1.48 21.89
C ASP A 135 -2.78 -1.77 21.27
N VAL A 136 -2.78 -2.65 20.26
CA VAL A 136 -1.56 -3.11 19.60
C VAL A 136 -1.17 -2.24 18.41
N GLY A 137 -2.10 -1.49 17.81
CA GLY A 137 -1.84 -0.64 16.65
C GLY A 137 -2.59 0.68 16.72
N ALA A 138 -2.09 1.66 15.95
CA ALA A 138 -2.76 2.94 15.72
C ALA A 138 -3.92 2.76 14.73
N ILE A 139 -4.90 3.66 14.80
CA ILE A 139 -5.87 3.86 13.72
C ILE A 139 -5.44 5.07 12.90
N ASP A 140 -5.15 4.83 11.63
CA ASP A 140 -4.86 5.88 10.65
C ASP A 140 -6.14 6.24 9.91
N LEU A 141 -6.81 7.30 10.39
CA LEU A 141 -8.05 7.80 9.82
C LEU A 141 -7.77 8.73 8.64
N GLN A 142 -7.94 8.24 7.42
CA GLN A 142 -7.70 8.95 6.17
C GLN A 142 -8.96 9.65 5.66
N ARG A 143 -8.78 10.79 4.98
CA ARG A 143 -9.86 11.57 4.34
C ARG A 143 -10.00 11.29 2.84
N SER A 144 -9.04 10.58 2.26
CA SER A 144 -8.96 10.25 0.85
C SER A 144 -8.14 8.98 0.64
N ALA A 145 -8.27 8.38 -0.54
CA ALA A 145 -7.46 7.22 -0.93
C ALA A 145 -5.96 7.56 -0.92
N PRO A 146 -5.07 6.56 -0.74
CA PRO A 146 -3.63 6.79 -0.65
C PRO A 146 -3.03 7.30 -1.96
N GLY A 147 -2.08 8.22 -1.88
CA GLY A 147 -1.39 8.80 -3.04
C GLY A 147 -2.20 9.85 -3.82
N PRO A 148 -1.72 10.26 -5.00
CA PRO A 148 -2.33 11.37 -5.75
C PRO A 148 -3.75 11.05 -6.23
N ALA A 149 -4.70 11.94 -5.93
CA ALA A 149 -6.12 11.77 -6.28
C ALA A 149 -6.35 11.69 -7.80
N CYS A 150 -5.50 12.31 -8.61
CA CYS A 150 -5.56 12.26 -10.07
C CYS A 150 -5.54 10.83 -10.64
N PHE A 151 -4.92 9.86 -9.95
CA PHE A 151 -4.84 8.47 -10.40
C PHE A 151 -6.10 7.64 -10.14
N TYR A 152 -7.06 8.18 -9.37
CA TYR A 152 -8.33 7.53 -9.10
C TYR A 152 -9.47 8.05 -9.98
N ARG A 153 -9.23 9.10 -10.77
CA ARG A 153 -10.28 9.83 -11.52
C ARG A 153 -11.07 8.91 -12.44
N ASP A 154 -10.37 8.05 -13.18
CA ASP A 154 -11.01 7.19 -14.18
C ASP A 154 -11.67 5.95 -13.56
N PHE A 155 -11.32 5.61 -12.31
CA PHE A 155 -11.99 4.55 -11.52
C PHE A 155 -13.38 4.99 -11.05
N GLY A 156 -13.73 6.29 -11.11
CA GLY A 156 -15.05 6.76 -10.69
C GLY A 156 -15.20 6.86 -9.18
N HIS A 157 -16.43 6.73 -8.68
CA HIS A 157 -16.70 6.91 -7.25
C HIS A 157 -16.25 5.67 -6.45
N ALA A 158 -15.41 5.88 -5.43
CA ALA A 158 -14.88 4.81 -4.58
C ALA A 158 -15.92 3.80 -4.04
N PRO A 159 -17.15 4.22 -3.64
CA PRO A 159 -18.17 3.28 -3.18
C PRO A 159 -18.62 2.24 -4.22
N ASP A 160 -18.54 2.54 -5.53
CA ASP A 160 -18.93 1.61 -6.59
C ASP A 160 -17.97 0.40 -6.64
N HIS A 161 -16.77 0.59 -6.12
CA HIS A 161 -15.70 -0.41 -6.02
C HIS A 161 -15.53 -0.99 -4.63
N CYS A 162 -16.54 -0.80 -3.77
CA CYS A 162 -16.56 -1.32 -2.43
C CYS A 162 -17.86 -2.08 -2.17
N ARG A 163 -17.76 -3.20 -1.45
CA ARG A 163 -18.94 -3.90 -0.93
C ARG A 163 -19.14 -3.55 0.53
N LEU A 164 -20.38 -3.24 0.91
CA LEU A 164 -20.75 -3.14 2.32
C LEU A 164 -20.74 -4.55 2.93
N ALA A 165 -19.99 -4.75 4.02
CA ALA A 165 -19.85 -6.03 4.67
C ALA A 165 -19.89 -5.90 6.21
N PRO A 166 -20.40 -6.93 6.91
CA PRO A 166 -20.38 -6.96 8.37
C PRO A 166 -18.96 -7.12 8.90
N LEU A 167 -18.67 -6.43 10.00
CA LEU A 167 -17.45 -6.55 10.79
C LEU A 167 -17.81 -6.50 12.27
N GLY A 168 -17.90 -7.67 12.91
CA GLY A 168 -18.47 -7.83 14.24
C GLY A 168 -19.91 -7.32 14.29
N ARG A 169 -20.18 -6.33 15.15
CA ARG A 169 -21.49 -5.66 15.27
C ARG A 169 -21.70 -4.47 14.31
N GLY A 170 -20.65 -4.09 13.57
CA GLY A 170 -20.67 -2.96 12.66
C GLY A 170 -20.69 -3.38 11.18
N MET A 171 -20.72 -2.38 10.32
CA MET A 171 -20.64 -2.48 8.87
C MET A 171 -19.51 -1.57 8.36
N ALA A 172 -18.74 -2.07 7.41
CA ALA A 172 -17.71 -1.31 6.74
C ALA A 172 -17.73 -1.59 5.23
N TYR A 173 -17.28 -0.62 4.46
CA TYR A 173 -17.03 -0.80 3.03
C TYR A 173 -15.67 -1.48 2.85
N ILE A 174 -15.68 -2.62 2.14
CA ILE A 174 -14.49 -3.38 1.79
C ILE A 174 -14.25 -3.22 0.28
N PRO A 175 -13.11 -2.69 -0.17
CA PRO A 175 -12.76 -2.61 -1.58
C PRO A 175 -12.80 -3.97 -2.29
N THR A 176 -13.15 -3.99 -3.58
CA THR A 176 -12.92 -5.16 -4.44
C THR A 176 -11.42 -5.47 -4.52
N PRO A 177 -11.01 -6.71 -4.82
CA PRO A 177 -9.59 -7.02 -4.96
C PRO A 177 -8.91 -6.18 -6.05
N THR A 178 -9.61 -5.86 -7.15
CA THR A 178 -9.12 -4.95 -8.20
C THR A 178 -8.82 -3.56 -7.64
N TYR A 179 -9.76 -2.97 -6.91
CA TYR A 179 -9.60 -1.62 -6.37
C TYR A 179 -8.56 -1.57 -5.25
N GLN A 180 -8.48 -2.61 -4.44
CA GLN A 180 -7.41 -2.76 -3.45
C GLN A 180 -6.02 -2.88 -4.11
N ALA A 181 -5.91 -3.64 -5.20
CA ALA A 181 -4.67 -3.74 -5.98
C ALA A 181 -4.24 -2.38 -6.54
N LEU A 182 -5.18 -1.60 -7.09
CA LEU A 182 -4.91 -0.23 -7.55
C LEU A 182 -4.36 0.64 -6.41
N MET A 183 -5.05 0.66 -5.26
CA MET A 183 -4.62 1.46 -4.10
C MET A 183 -3.22 1.08 -3.63
N LEU A 184 -2.91 -0.21 -3.56
CA LEU A 184 -1.59 -0.70 -3.16
C LEU A 184 -0.51 -0.27 -4.16
N ILE A 185 -0.80 -0.34 -5.45
CA ILE A 185 0.13 0.07 -6.51
C ILE A 185 0.38 1.58 -6.44
N ILE A 186 -0.67 2.39 -6.31
CA ILE A 186 -0.55 3.86 -6.19
C ILE A 186 0.24 4.22 -4.92
N HIS A 187 -0.10 3.57 -3.81
CA HIS A 187 0.58 3.77 -2.53
C HIS A 187 2.07 3.47 -2.66
N ASP A 188 2.44 2.29 -3.13
CA ASP A 188 3.85 1.88 -3.24
C ASP A 188 4.64 2.75 -4.23
N GLN A 189 4.07 2.99 -5.40
CA GLN A 189 4.76 3.63 -6.51
C GLN A 189 4.91 5.14 -6.31
N PHE A 190 3.87 5.82 -5.81
CA PHE A 190 3.83 7.29 -5.77
C PHE A 190 3.88 7.86 -4.36
N GLN A 191 3.09 7.36 -3.41
CA GLN A 191 3.14 7.86 -2.02
C GLN A 191 4.46 7.49 -1.35
N ASP A 192 4.93 6.27 -1.61
CA ASP A 192 6.15 5.71 -1.06
C ASP A 192 7.38 5.87 -1.97
N TYR A 193 7.21 6.57 -3.09
CA TYR A 193 8.24 6.88 -4.08
C TYR A 193 8.90 5.67 -4.75
N GLY A 194 8.28 4.48 -4.72
CA GLY A 194 8.84 3.26 -5.30
C GLY A 194 9.15 3.39 -6.80
N TYR A 195 8.29 4.08 -7.55
CA TYR A 195 8.50 4.33 -8.98
C TYR A 195 9.75 5.17 -9.23
N TRP A 196 9.95 6.22 -8.42
CA TRP A 196 11.07 7.15 -8.56
C TRP A 196 12.39 6.49 -8.15
N LEU A 197 12.39 5.79 -7.03
CA LEU A 197 13.62 5.23 -6.45
C LEU A 197 14.00 3.89 -7.08
N GLY A 198 13.07 3.20 -7.73
CA GLY A 198 13.29 1.86 -8.26
C GLY A 198 13.34 0.80 -7.16
N ASP A 199 12.59 1.02 -6.08
CA ASP A 199 12.49 0.08 -4.97
C ASP A 199 11.51 -1.06 -5.29
N ILE A 200 11.76 -2.23 -4.71
CA ILE A 200 10.82 -3.35 -4.65
C ILE A 200 10.35 -3.52 -3.21
N ASP A 201 9.05 -3.30 -2.96
CA ASP A 201 8.42 -3.65 -1.70
C ASP A 201 7.78 -5.05 -1.82
N LEU A 202 8.45 -6.05 -1.25
CA LEU A 202 7.96 -7.44 -1.32
C LEU A 202 6.66 -7.64 -0.54
N ARG A 203 6.34 -6.79 0.45
CA ARG A 203 5.07 -6.91 1.20
C ARG A 203 3.91 -6.61 0.28
N HIS A 204 4.00 -5.53 -0.49
CA HIS A 204 2.98 -5.14 -1.46
C HIS A 204 2.88 -6.15 -2.60
N LEU A 205 3.99 -6.70 -3.10
CA LEU A 205 3.94 -7.75 -4.13
C LEU A 205 3.29 -9.04 -3.62
N VAL A 206 3.62 -9.47 -2.40
CA VAL A 206 2.97 -10.64 -1.77
C VAL A 206 1.48 -10.39 -1.56
N GLU A 207 1.09 -9.19 -1.12
CA GLU A 207 -0.31 -8.83 -0.97
C GLU A 207 -1.05 -8.84 -2.31
N LEU A 208 -0.46 -8.30 -3.39
CA LEU A 208 -1.04 -8.37 -4.74
C LEU A 208 -1.21 -9.81 -5.23
N ARG A 209 -0.24 -10.69 -4.95
CA ARG A 209 -0.36 -12.13 -5.25
C ARG A 209 -1.54 -12.75 -4.50
N ASP A 210 -1.66 -12.45 -3.20
CA ASP A 210 -2.70 -13.02 -2.36
C ASP A 210 -4.09 -12.47 -2.74
N LEU A 211 -4.20 -11.20 -3.13
CA LEU A 211 -5.41 -10.62 -3.70
C LEU A 211 -5.83 -11.30 -5.01
N ASN A 212 -4.87 -11.59 -5.89
CA ASN A 212 -5.16 -12.32 -7.13
C ASN A 212 -5.67 -13.74 -6.86
N GLY A 213 -5.17 -14.41 -5.81
CA GLY A 213 -5.63 -15.73 -5.39
C GLY A 213 -6.91 -15.73 -4.55
N SER A 214 -7.46 -14.55 -4.21
CA SER A 214 -8.64 -14.42 -3.36
C SER A 214 -9.95 -14.62 -4.13
N VAL A 215 -11.07 -14.72 -3.42
CA VAL A 215 -12.39 -14.81 -4.05
C VAL A 215 -12.66 -13.55 -4.87
N GLY A 216 -12.94 -13.73 -6.16
CA GLY A 216 -13.11 -12.65 -7.14
C GLY A 216 -11.84 -12.36 -7.95
N GLY A 217 -10.65 -12.57 -7.36
CA GLY A 217 -9.38 -12.29 -8.02
C GLY A 217 -9.22 -10.82 -8.45
N ILE A 218 -8.11 -10.50 -9.11
CA ILE A 218 -7.92 -9.17 -9.71
C ILE A 218 -8.49 -9.21 -11.13
N ASP A 219 -9.43 -8.31 -11.44
CA ASP A 219 -9.86 -8.10 -12.82
C ASP A 219 -8.84 -7.22 -13.55
N TRP A 220 -8.02 -7.86 -14.38
CA TRP A 220 -6.97 -7.19 -15.16
C TRP A 220 -7.53 -6.22 -16.21
N ALA A 221 -8.70 -6.51 -16.77
CA ALA A 221 -9.33 -5.67 -17.79
C ALA A 221 -9.83 -4.38 -17.16
N GLU A 222 -10.57 -4.51 -16.05
CA GLU A 222 -11.01 -3.38 -15.22
C GLU A 222 -9.81 -2.55 -14.79
N LEU A 223 -8.80 -3.16 -14.14
CA LEU A 223 -7.61 -2.46 -13.64
C LEU A 223 -6.91 -1.64 -14.72
N SER A 224 -6.79 -2.19 -15.94
CA SER A 224 -6.12 -1.51 -17.05
C SER A 224 -6.97 -0.42 -17.72
N SER A 225 -8.30 -0.60 -17.76
CA SER A 225 -9.23 0.34 -18.41
C SER A 225 -9.33 1.69 -17.68
N HIS A 226 -9.13 1.68 -16.36
CA HIS A 226 -9.21 2.86 -15.51
C HIS A 226 -7.87 3.56 -15.28
N VAL A 227 -6.86 3.25 -16.11
CA VAL A 227 -5.59 3.96 -16.09
C VAL A 227 -5.33 4.63 -17.43
N SER A 228 -5.73 5.91 -17.53
CA SER A 228 -5.54 6.69 -18.76
C SER A 228 -4.13 7.25 -18.92
N SER A 229 -3.46 7.58 -17.82
CA SER A 229 -2.17 8.28 -17.83
C SER A 229 -1.03 7.35 -18.25
N GLU A 230 -0.10 7.84 -19.08
CA GLU A 230 1.03 7.03 -19.51
C GLU A 230 1.96 6.67 -18.34
N LEU A 231 2.15 7.62 -17.41
CA LEU A 231 2.95 7.42 -16.21
C LEU A 231 2.34 6.34 -15.30
N MET A 232 1.03 6.45 -15.01
CA MET A 232 0.36 5.48 -14.16
C MET A 232 0.30 4.11 -14.83
N ARG A 233 0.11 4.03 -16.16
CA ARG A 233 0.23 2.74 -16.87
C ARG A 233 1.63 2.16 -16.76
N ASN A 234 2.68 2.97 -16.89
CA ASN A 234 4.05 2.50 -16.74
C ASN A 234 4.30 1.97 -15.32
N ALA A 235 3.82 2.68 -14.28
CA ALA A 235 3.94 2.26 -12.89
C ALA A 235 3.16 0.97 -12.60
N LEU A 236 1.91 0.90 -13.07
CA LEU A 236 1.05 -0.28 -13.00
C LEU A 236 1.74 -1.49 -13.61
N GLU A 237 2.08 -1.42 -14.90
CA GLU A 237 2.69 -2.54 -15.63
C GLU A 237 4.07 -2.90 -15.07
N SER A 238 4.83 -1.95 -14.50
CA SER A 238 6.10 -2.25 -13.82
C SER A 238 5.89 -3.13 -12.59
N GLN A 239 4.79 -2.92 -11.85
CA GLN A 239 4.43 -3.77 -10.71
C GLN A 239 3.87 -5.11 -11.16
N LEU A 240 3.03 -5.15 -12.19
CA LEU A 240 2.47 -6.39 -12.71
C LEU A 240 3.56 -7.29 -13.33
N LEU A 241 4.55 -6.70 -14.00
CA LEU A 241 5.74 -7.43 -14.45
C LEU A 241 6.55 -8.00 -13.28
N ALA A 242 6.80 -7.20 -12.23
CA ALA A 242 7.48 -7.70 -11.04
C ALA A 242 6.69 -8.85 -10.38
N LEU A 243 5.36 -8.73 -10.32
CA LEU A 243 4.48 -9.76 -9.77
C LEU A 243 4.54 -11.07 -10.57
N ALA A 244 4.53 -10.98 -11.90
CA ALA A 244 4.64 -12.15 -12.77
C ALA A 244 6.03 -12.80 -12.72
N GLU A 245 7.10 -12.01 -12.85
CA GLU A 245 8.48 -12.53 -12.94
C GLU A 245 9.03 -13.00 -11.58
N LEU A 246 8.64 -12.37 -10.47
CA LEU A 246 9.18 -12.70 -9.15
C LEU A 246 8.30 -13.67 -8.35
N LEU A 247 6.98 -13.59 -8.52
CA LEU A 247 6.03 -14.40 -7.74
C LEU A 247 5.20 -15.37 -8.59
N GLY A 248 5.41 -15.41 -9.91
CA GLY A 248 4.78 -16.39 -10.81
C GLY A 248 3.28 -16.21 -10.97
N VAL A 249 2.75 -15.01 -10.76
CA VAL A 249 1.32 -14.72 -10.97
C VAL A 249 1.02 -14.64 -12.47
N ASP A 250 -0.08 -15.27 -12.90
CA ASP A 250 -0.51 -15.25 -14.29
C ASP A 250 -1.14 -13.89 -14.66
N VAL A 251 -0.28 -12.96 -15.06
CA VAL A 251 -0.68 -11.65 -15.58
C VAL A 251 -0.78 -11.72 -17.11
N PRO A 252 -1.84 -11.16 -17.73
CA PRO A 252 -1.99 -11.12 -19.18
C PRO A 252 -0.78 -10.51 -19.90
N LEU A 253 -0.40 -11.10 -21.05
CA LEU A 253 0.74 -10.63 -21.85
C LEU A 253 0.59 -9.17 -22.33
N SER A 254 -0.66 -8.71 -22.54
CA SER A 254 -0.95 -7.32 -22.89
C SER A 254 -0.39 -6.32 -21.86
N LEU A 255 -0.41 -6.69 -20.57
CA LEU A 255 0.09 -5.87 -19.45
C LEU A 255 1.57 -6.10 -19.12
N ARG A 256 2.28 -6.89 -19.94
CA ARG A 256 3.69 -7.26 -19.75
C ARG A 256 4.58 -6.98 -20.96
N SER A 257 4.02 -6.38 -22.01
CA SER A 257 4.69 -6.26 -23.30
C SER A 257 5.47 -4.96 -23.49
N ARG A 258 5.10 -3.88 -22.79
CA ARG A 258 5.64 -2.54 -23.02
C ARG A 258 7.09 -2.40 -22.60
N PHE A 259 7.83 -1.60 -23.37
CA PHE A 259 9.28 -1.44 -23.20
C PHE A 259 9.66 -0.72 -21.90
N ILE A 260 9.01 0.39 -21.57
CA ILE A 260 9.34 1.18 -20.38
C ILE A 260 9.15 0.38 -19.08
N PRO A 261 8.02 -0.32 -18.86
CA PRO A 261 7.86 -1.20 -17.70
C PRO A 261 8.93 -2.30 -17.59
N ARG A 262 9.36 -2.88 -18.71
CA ARG A 262 10.43 -3.91 -18.72
C ARG A 262 11.77 -3.31 -18.32
N LEU A 263 12.11 -2.12 -18.83
CA LEU A 263 13.30 -1.39 -18.40
C LEU A 263 13.23 -1.03 -16.91
N GLN A 264 12.07 -0.62 -16.40
CA GLN A 264 11.87 -0.35 -14.98
C GLN A 264 12.12 -1.60 -14.13
N LEU A 265 11.61 -2.77 -14.53
CA LEU A 265 11.90 -4.02 -13.83
C LEU A 265 13.41 -4.33 -13.83
N VAL A 266 14.08 -4.24 -14.97
CA VAL A 266 15.54 -4.44 -15.05
C VAL A 266 16.29 -3.48 -14.14
N ARG A 267 15.89 -2.19 -14.12
CA ARG A 267 16.46 -1.16 -13.23
C ARG A 267 16.31 -1.57 -11.77
N ARG A 268 15.10 -1.94 -11.35
CA ARG A 268 14.79 -2.36 -9.97
C ARG A 268 15.60 -3.59 -9.54
N LEU A 269 15.71 -4.60 -10.40
CA LEU A 269 16.51 -5.81 -10.11
C LEU A 269 18.01 -5.51 -10.02
N MET A 270 18.52 -4.63 -10.88
CA MET A 270 19.91 -4.17 -10.81
C MET A 270 20.18 -3.40 -9.51
N GLN A 271 19.28 -2.51 -9.09
CA GLN A 271 19.40 -1.74 -7.85
C GLN A 271 19.29 -2.64 -6.60
N ALA A 272 18.42 -3.63 -6.62
CA ALA A 272 18.29 -4.62 -5.55
C ALA A 272 19.55 -5.49 -5.41
N ARG A 273 20.17 -5.88 -6.53
CA ARG A 273 21.41 -6.67 -6.54
C ARG A 273 22.65 -5.84 -6.24
N PHE A 274 22.70 -4.60 -6.72
CA PHE A 274 23.83 -3.68 -6.62
C PHE A 274 23.35 -2.30 -6.14
N PRO A 275 23.21 -2.09 -4.82
CA PRO A 275 22.68 -0.85 -4.26
C PRO A 275 23.44 0.42 -4.68
N VAL A 276 24.73 0.29 -5.00
CA VAL A 276 25.58 1.39 -5.52
C VAL A 276 25.06 2.01 -6.83
N THR A 277 24.24 1.27 -7.58
CA THR A 277 23.65 1.73 -8.84
C THR A 277 22.44 2.65 -8.65
N ARG A 278 21.90 2.78 -7.41
CA ARG A 278 20.71 3.59 -7.15
C ARG A 278 20.87 5.06 -7.49
N VAL A 279 22.03 5.64 -7.14
CA VAL A 279 22.32 7.05 -7.42
C VAL A 279 22.44 7.34 -8.93
N PRO A 280 23.28 6.64 -9.71
CA PRO A 280 23.38 6.92 -11.14
C PRO A 280 22.09 6.63 -11.91
N LEU A 281 21.29 5.63 -11.47
CA LEU A 281 20.03 5.27 -12.13
C LEU A 281 18.85 6.18 -11.73
N LEU A 282 19.03 7.09 -10.77
CA LEU A 282 18.02 8.10 -10.41
C LEU A 282 17.82 9.13 -11.53
N ALA A 283 18.82 9.35 -12.38
CA ALA A 283 18.72 10.26 -13.52
C ALA A 283 17.64 9.82 -14.53
N ILE A 284 17.39 8.51 -14.65
CA ILE A 284 16.37 7.95 -15.55
C ILE A 284 14.98 8.48 -15.18
N THR A 285 14.71 8.71 -13.89
CA THR A 285 13.37 9.13 -13.43
C THR A 285 13.10 10.61 -13.57
N VAL A 286 14.14 11.42 -13.80
CA VAL A 286 13.99 12.86 -14.05
C VAL A 286 13.19 13.12 -15.33
N LEU A 287 13.26 12.20 -16.31
CA LEU A 287 12.49 12.29 -17.55
C LEU A 287 10.98 12.08 -17.31
N ASP A 288 10.61 11.14 -16.45
CA ASP A 288 9.21 10.86 -16.09
C ASP A 288 8.62 11.88 -15.12
N LEU A 289 9.45 12.61 -14.38
CA LEU A 289 9.00 13.65 -13.46
C LEU A 289 8.26 14.79 -14.18
N GLY A 290 8.62 15.07 -15.43
CA GLY A 290 7.91 16.04 -16.29
C GLY A 290 6.51 15.57 -16.68
N ASN A 291 6.30 14.26 -16.85
CA ASN A 291 4.97 13.67 -17.08
C ASN A 291 4.11 13.79 -15.82
N TYR A 292 4.68 13.44 -14.66
CA TYR A 292 3.99 13.57 -13.36
C TYR A 292 3.51 14.99 -13.07
N ARG A 293 4.38 15.99 -13.27
CA ARG A 293 4.03 17.39 -13.06
C ARG A 293 2.91 17.86 -13.98
N ARG A 294 2.87 17.40 -15.23
CA ARG A 294 1.77 17.70 -16.15
C ARG A 294 0.45 17.11 -15.65
N GLU A 295 0.47 15.87 -15.19
CA GLU A 295 -0.73 15.20 -14.65
C GLU A 295 -1.23 15.85 -13.34
N ALA A 296 -0.32 16.20 -12.43
CA ALA A 296 -0.66 16.92 -11.20
C ALA A 296 -1.09 18.39 -11.46
N ALA A 297 -0.54 19.05 -12.49
CA ALA A 297 -0.93 20.42 -12.85
C ALA A 297 -2.33 20.50 -13.48
N ILE A 298 -2.77 19.47 -14.21
CA ILE A 298 -4.14 19.36 -14.72
C ILE A 298 -5.15 19.37 -13.57
N GLU A 299 -4.80 18.81 -12.41
CA GLU A 299 -5.64 18.85 -11.20
C GLU A 299 -5.74 20.26 -10.59
N HIS A 300 -4.64 21.01 -10.58
CA HIS A 300 -4.63 22.38 -10.02
C HIS A 300 -5.25 23.44 -10.95
N GLN A 301 -5.28 23.22 -12.28
CA GLN A 301 -5.90 24.15 -13.23
C GLN A 301 -7.43 24.25 -13.11
N HIS A 302 -8.10 23.25 -12.53
CA HIS A 302 -9.52 23.35 -12.19
C HIS A 302 -9.80 24.17 -10.92
N ALA A 303 -8.78 24.50 -10.12
CA ALA A 303 -8.89 25.33 -8.91
C ALA A 303 -8.33 26.76 -9.08
N SER A 304 -7.58 27.06 -10.14
CA SER A 304 -6.93 28.36 -10.32
C SER A 304 -6.52 28.62 -11.77
N LYS A 305 -7.03 29.71 -12.37
CA LYS A 305 -6.55 30.25 -13.65
C LYS A 305 -5.14 30.81 -13.47
N ARG A 306 -4.08 30.08 -13.87
CA ARG A 306 -2.93 30.66 -14.62
C ARG A 306 -1.86 29.67 -15.11
N ARG A 307 -1.46 29.96 -16.35
CA ARG A 307 -0.19 29.78 -17.08
C ARG A 307 0.27 28.37 -17.52
N HIS A 308 0.31 28.22 -18.85
CA HIS A 308 1.15 27.30 -19.59
C HIS A 308 2.64 27.53 -19.31
N GLY A 309 3.40 26.44 -19.25
CA GLY A 309 4.85 26.44 -19.21
C GLY A 309 5.40 25.03 -19.48
N SER A 310 6.24 24.94 -20.50
CA SER A 310 7.01 23.79 -20.96
C SER A 310 7.96 23.23 -19.89
N TRP A 311 8.43 22.00 -20.14
CA TRP A 311 9.48 21.25 -19.44
C TRP A 311 10.25 22.05 -18.37
N SER A 312 9.96 21.78 -17.09
CA SER A 312 10.71 22.36 -15.96
C SER A 312 11.50 21.25 -15.27
N MET A 313 12.81 21.45 -15.16
CA MET A 313 13.69 20.61 -14.35
C MET A 313 13.13 20.49 -12.91
N PRO A 314 13.32 19.35 -12.23
CA PRO A 314 12.99 19.25 -10.81
C PRO A 314 13.65 20.37 -10.01
N SER A 315 12.98 20.85 -8.95
CA SER A 315 13.62 21.80 -8.05
C SER A 315 14.83 21.13 -7.40
N ALA A 316 15.84 21.92 -7.05
CA ALA A 316 17.01 21.42 -6.31
C ALA A 316 16.58 20.65 -5.04
N ASP A 317 15.54 21.14 -4.35
CA ASP A 317 14.96 20.48 -3.17
C ASP A 317 14.38 19.09 -3.47
N THR A 318 13.70 18.93 -4.62
CA THR A 318 13.14 17.63 -5.03
C THR A 318 14.26 16.63 -5.33
N LEU A 319 15.31 17.08 -6.02
CA LEU A 319 16.48 16.25 -6.32
C LEU A 319 17.22 15.87 -5.03
N GLN A 320 17.44 16.81 -4.13
CA GLN A 320 18.09 16.56 -2.84
C GLN A 320 17.28 15.58 -1.98
N PHE A 321 15.95 15.72 -1.96
CA PHE A 321 15.06 14.79 -1.27
C PHE A 321 15.18 13.36 -1.84
N LEU A 322 15.09 13.21 -3.17
CA LEU A 322 15.18 11.90 -3.83
C LEU A 322 16.57 11.27 -3.65
N LEU A 323 17.65 12.05 -3.74
CA LEU A 323 19.01 11.60 -3.47
C LEU A 323 19.16 11.11 -2.03
N GLY A 324 18.65 11.88 -1.05
CA GLY A 324 18.66 11.48 0.36
C GLY A 324 17.92 10.16 0.59
N LYS A 325 16.78 9.96 -0.08
CA LYS A 325 16.02 8.70 0.00
C LYS A 325 16.71 7.54 -0.70
N ALA A 326 17.40 7.76 -1.82
CA ALA A 326 18.09 6.72 -2.58
C ALA A 326 19.28 6.12 -1.83
N VAL A 327 19.96 6.92 -1.00
CA VAL A 327 21.11 6.49 -0.18
C VAL A 327 20.67 5.88 1.16
N GLY A 328 19.47 6.22 1.63
CA GLY A 328 18.93 5.72 2.90
C GLY A 328 18.53 4.23 2.86
N VAL A 329 18.75 3.53 3.99
CA VAL A 329 18.17 2.20 4.20
C VAL A 329 16.67 2.36 4.46
N ARG A 330 15.84 1.63 3.71
CA ARG A 330 14.38 1.63 3.84
C ARG A 330 13.90 0.25 4.27
N ALA A 331 13.25 0.18 5.43
CA ALA A 331 12.60 -1.04 5.89
C ALA A 331 11.51 -1.47 4.89
N GLY A 332 11.36 -2.77 4.66
CA GLY A 332 10.36 -3.28 3.72
C GLY A 332 10.82 -3.31 2.25
N LYS A 333 11.90 -2.58 1.89
CA LYS A 333 12.28 -2.34 0.49
C LYS A 333 13.67 -2.86 0.14
N VAL A 334 13.81 -3.25 -1.12
CA VAL A 334 15.04 -3.77 -1.74
C VAL A 334 15.27 -3.07 -3.07
#